data_AF-A0A3C0T5Y8-F1
#
_entry.id   AF-A0A3C0T5Y8-F1
#
_cell.length_a   1.000
_cell.length_b   1.000
_cell.length_c   1.000
_cell.angle_alpha   90.00
_cell.angle_beta   90.00
_cell.angle_gamma   90.00
#
_symmetry.space_group_name_H-M   'P 1'
#
loop_
_entity.id
_entity.type
_entity.pdbx_description
1 polymer ?
#
loop_
_entity_poly.entity_id
_entity_poly.type
_entity_poly.pdbx_seq_one_letter_code
_entity_poly.pdbx_strand_id
1 'polypeptide(L)'
;ASVITPNFWWLLGLMLLFSWMGFVGVVRAEFLRARNLDFVRAARALGTRDRTLIWRHVLPNAMVATITFMPFTLSASITTLTSLDFLGFGLPPGSASLGELLNQGKSNLQAPWLGISGFVVIALMLSLLVFIGEATRDAFDPRKVFR
;
A
#
# COMPACT_ATOMS: atom_id res chain seq x y z
N ALA A 1 -15.14 30.77 2.46
CA ALA A 1 -14.09 30.30 3.38
C ALA A 1 -14.02 28.78 3.27
N SER A 2 -12.84 28.20 3.04
CA SER A 2 -12.71 26.73 3.08
C SER A 2 -13.00 26.28 4.52
N VAL A 3 -14.07 25.50 4.70
CA VAL A 3 -14.50 25.01 6.03
C VAL A 3 -13.51 23.99 6.59
N ILE A 4 -12.64 23.44 5.74
CA ILE A 4 -11.63 22.46 6.09
C ILE A 4 -10.28 22.97 5.60
N THR A 5 -9.37 23.26 6.52
CA THR A 5 -7.94 23.39 6.21
C THR A 5 -7.40 21.99 5.92
N PRO A 6 -6.84 21.73 4.73
CA PRO A 6 -6.20 20.45 4.43
C PRO A 6 -5.16 20.13 5.52
N ASN A 7 -5.39 19.04 6.24
CA ASN A 7 -4.46 18.51 7.23
C ASN A 7 -4.00 17.13 6.75
N PHE A 8 -2.81 16.72 7.16
CA PHE A 8 -2.23 15.41 6.87
C PHE A 8 -3.23 14.28 7.12
N TRP A 9 -3.95 14.34 8.25
CA TRP A 9 -4.94 13.33 8.64
C TRP A 9 -6.13 13.23 7.68
N TRP A 10 -6.58 14.35 7.10
CA TRP A 10 -7.66 14.33 6.12
C TRP A 10 -7.21 13.70 4.80
N LEU A 11 -6.01 14.06 4.32
CA LEU A 11 -5.44 13.49 3.11
C LEU A 11 -5.18 11.99 3.26
N LEU A 12 -4.59 11.58 4.38
CA LEU A 12 -4.38 10.18 4.73
C LEU A 12 -5.70 9.42 4.81
N GLY A 13 -6.69 9.95 5.54
CA GLY A 13 -7.99 9.30 5.72
C GLY A 13 -8.72 9.10 4.39
N LEU A 14 -8.74 10.12 3.53
CA LEU A 14 -9.35 10.02 2.19
C LEU A 14 -8.62 8.99 1.32
N MET A 15 -7.28 8.98 1.31
CA MET A 15 -6.53 7.96 0.57
C MET A 15 -6.85 6.55 1.05
N LEU A 16 -6.84 6.32 2.36
CA LEU A 16 -7.14 4.99 2.92
C LEU A 16 -8.58 4.56 2.61
N LEU A 17 -9.53 5.49 2.62
CA LEU A 17 -10.93 5.24 2.30
C LEU A 17 -11.14 4.76 0.86
N PHE A 18 -10.23 5.07 -0.07
CA PHE A 18 -10.33 4.61 -1.46
C PHE A 18 -9.32 3.50 -1.81
N SER A 19 -8.23 3.36 -1.04
CA SER A 19 -7.17 2.37 -1.30
C SER A 19 -7.69 0.92 -1.28
N TRP A 20 -8.64 0.61 -0.39
CA TRP A 20 -9.18 -0.75 -0.25
C TRP A 20 -9.92 -1.26 -1.49
N MET A 21 -10.45 -0.36 -2.32
CA MET A 21 -11.23 -0.73 -3.52
C MET A 21 -10.41 -1.57 -4.51
N GLY A 22 -9.11 -1.27 -4.65
CA GLY A 22 -8.22 -2.04 -5.52
C GLY A 22 -8.02 -3.49 -5.08
N PHE A 23 -8.13 -3.76 -3.78
CA PHE A 23 -7.94 -5.11 -3.23
C PHE A 23 -9.19 -5.99 -3.32
N VAL A 24 -10.39 -5.41 -3.44
CA VAL A 24 -11.66 -6.18 -3.49
C VAL A 24 -11.66 -7.21 -4.61
N GLY A 25 -11.21 -6.82 -5.80
CA GLY A 25 -11.14 -7.72 -6.96
C GLY A 25 -10.18 -8.89 -6.73
N VAL A 26 -9.00 -8.59 -6.17
CA VAL A 26 -7.94 -9.58 -5.86
C VAL A 26 -8.43 -10.58 -4.82
N VAL A 27 -8.95 -10.09 -3.69
CA VAL A 27 -9.47 -10.95 -2.61
C VAL A 27 -10.61 -11.82 -3.12
N ARG A 28 -11.54 -11.26 -3.91
CA ARG A 28 -12.65 -12.04 -4.47
C ARG A 28 -12.17 -13.15 -5.40
N ALA A 29 -11.21 -12.87 -6.27
CA ALA A 29 -10.66 -13.86 -7.19
C ALA A 29 -9.97 -15.01 -6.43
N GLU A 30 -9.12 -14.69 -5.46
CA GLU A 30 -8.44 -15.69 -4.65
C GLU A 30 -9.41 -16.46 -3.74
N PHE A 31 -10.45 -15.82 -3.21
CA PHE A 31 -11.47 -16.49 -2.42
C PHE A 31 -12.25 -17.53 -3.25
N LEU A 32 -12.65 -17.18 -4.48
CA LEU A 32 -13.33 -18.10 -5.40
C LEU A 32 -12.43 -19.27 -5.80
N ARG A 33 -11.14 -19.01 -6.02
CA ARG A 33 -10.13 -20.03 -6.28
C ARG A 33 -9.93 -20.94 -5.08
N ALA A 34 -9.73 -20.37 -3.89
CA ALA A 34 -9.49 -21.09 -2.65
C ALA A 34 -10.65 -22.01 -2.28
N ARG A 35 -11.89 -21.57 -2.53
CA ARG A 35 -13.10 -22.40 -2.33
C ARG A 35 -13.11 -23.68 -3.17
N ASN A 36 -12.43 -23.71 -4.31
CA ASN A 36 -12.38 -24.86 -5.21
C ASN A 36 -11.21 -25.81 -4.94
N LEU A 37 -10.36 -25.53 -3.94
CA LEU A 37 -9.23 -26.39 -3.59
C LEU A 37 -9.69 -27.71 -2.95
N ASP A 38 -8.96 -28.79 -3.23
CA ASP A 38 -9.36 -30.14 -2.81
C ASP A 38 -9.41 -30.31 -1.29
N PHE A 39 -8.50 -29.66 -0.55
CA PHE A 39 -8.55 -29.69 0.91
C PHE A 39 -9.79 -28.98 1.49
N VAL A 40 -10.31 -27.96 0.81
CA VAL A 40 -11.54 -27.26 1.21
C VAL A 40 -12.76 -28.15 0.96
N ARG A 41 -12.77 -28.85 -0.19
CA ARG A 41 -13.81 -29.84 -0.52
C ARG A 41 -13.80 -31.02 0.44
N ALA A 42 -12.63 -31.55 0.77
CA ALA A 42 -12.46 -32.63 1.74
C ALA A 42 -12.89 -32.21 3.16
N ALA A 43 -12.47 -31.03 3.63
CA ALA A 43 -12.87 -30.51 4.94
C ALA A 43 -14.40 -30.32 5.06
N ARG A 44 -15.05 -29.90 3.97
CA ARG A 44 -16.51 -29.80 3.91
C ARG A 44 -17.18 -31.18 3.91
N ALA A 45 -16.65 -32.16 3.19
CA ALA A 45 -17.15 -33.54 3.19
C ALA A 45 -17.05 -34.19 4.59
N LEU A 46 -16.07 -33.79 5.39
CA LEU A 46 -15.89 -34.21 6.79
C LEU A 46 -16.83 -33.46 7.78
N GLY A 47 -17.72 -32.59 7.31
CA GLY A 47 -18.71 -31.90 8.16
C GLY A 47 -18.20 -30.64 8.86
N THR A 48 -17.07 -30.07 8.43
CA THR A 48 -16.55 -28.82 9.02
C THR A 48 -17.50 -27.65 8.77
N ARG A 49 -17.82 -26.88 9.82
CA ARG A 49 -18.66 -25.68 9.71
C ARG A 49 -18.06 -24.65 8.76
N ASP A 50 -18.89 -24.04 7.91
CA ASP A 50 -18.47 -23.03 6.93
C ASP A 50 -17.72 -21.84 7.55
N ARG A 51 -18.14 -21.37 8.74
CA ARG A 51 -17.42 -20.27 9.43
C ARG A 51 -15.98 -20.66 9.76
N THR A 52 -15.75 -21.86 10.28
CA THR A 52 -14.41 -22.36 10.59
C THR A 52 -13.60 -22.52 9.31
N LEU A 53 -14.21 -23.04 8.25
CA LEU A 53 -13.57 -23.21 6.93
C LEU A 53 -13.12 -21.87 6.35
N ILE A 54 -13.98 -20.86 6.41
CA ILE A 54 -13.69 -19.51 5.90
C ILE A 54 -12.55 -18.87 6.68
N TRP A 55 -12.67 -18.75 8.00
CA TRP A 55 -11.70 -17.98 8.81
C TRP A 55 -10.35 -18.69 8.97
N ARG A 56 -10.32 -20.02 8.98
CA ARG A 56 -9.08 -20.78 9.22
C ARG A 56 -8.37 -21.22 7.95
N HIS A 57 -9.09 -21.39 6.83
CA HIS A 57 -8.51 -21.95 5.60
C HIS A 57 -8.65 -21.02 4.39
N VAL A 58 -9.86 -20.55 4.08
CA VAL A 58 -10.09 -19.80 2.83
C VAL A 58 -9.59 -18.36 2.92
N LEU A 59 -9.95 -17.64 3.98
CA LEU A 59 -9.60 -16.22 4.15
C LEU A 59 -8.08 -16.00 4.29
N PRO A 60 -7.35 -16.74 5.15
CA PRO A 60 -5.89 -16.56 5.23
C PRO A 60 -5.19 -16.84 3.90
N ASN A 61 -5.66 -17.85 3.15
CA ASN A 61 -5.12 -18.17 1.82
C ASN A 61 -5.39 -17.05 0.82
N ALA A 62 -6.62 -16.51 0.79
CA ALA A 62 -7.00 -15.42 -0.10
C ALA A 62 -6.28 -14.09 0.22
N MET A 63 -5.85 -13.89 1.46
CA MET A 63 -5.12 -12.67 1.88
C MET A 63 -3.67 -12.66 1.44
N VAL A 64 -3.05 -13.81 1.10
CA VAL A 64 -1.64 -13.88 0.68
C VAL A 64 -1.37 -12.97 -0.53
N ALA A 65 -2.27 -12.97 -1.52
CA ALA A 65 -2.16 -12.09 -2.67
C ALA A 65 -2.26 -10.60 -2.29
N THR A 66 -3.15 -10.27 -1.35
CA THR A 66 -3.31 -8.88 -0.86
C THR A 66 -2.06 -8.39 -0.14
N ILE A 67 -1.49 -9.21 0.75
CA ILE A 67 -0.23 -8.91 1.46
C ILE A 67 0.92 -8.76 0.46
N THR A 68 0.92 -9.58 -0.59
CA THR A 68 1.91 -9.52 -1.67
C THR A 68 1.87 -8.19 -2.43
N PHE A 69 0.69 -7.63 -2.70
CA PHE A 69 0.55 -6.37 -3.44
C PHE A 69 0.67 -5.12 -2.55
N MET A 70 0.48 -5.26 -1.23
CA MET A 70 0.47 -4.15 -0.28
C MET A 70 1.70 -3.22 -0.37
N PRO A 71 2.96 -3.71 -0.50
CA PRO A 71 4.14 -2.85 -0.67
C PRO A 71 4.05 -1.89 -1.86
N PHE A 72 3.59 -2.41 -3.00
CA PHE A 72 3.49 -1.65 -4.24
C PHE A 72 2.37 -0.61 -4.15
N THR A 73 1.23 -0.98 -3.57
CA THR A 73 0.12 -0.05 -3.34
C THR A 73 0.50 1.07 -2.38
N LEU A 74 1.25 0.77 -1.32
CA LEU A 74 1.76 1.79 -0.39
C LEU A 74 2.73 2.75 -1.09
N SER A 75 3.67 2.21 -1.86
CA SER A 75 4.61 3.01 -2.66
C SER A 75 3.88 3.93 -3.65
N ALA A 76 2.90 3.38 -4.38
CA ALA A 76 2.07 4.16 -5.31
C ALA A 76 1.30 5.27 -4.59
N SER A 77 0.72 4.97 -3.42
CA SER A 77 -0.02 5.95 -2.62
C SER A 77 0.85 7.12 -2.17
N ILE A 78 2.09 6.86 -1.73
CA ILE A 78 3.05 7.89 -1.34
C ILE A 78 3.43 8.77 -2.54
N THR A 79 3.69 8.15 -3.70
CA THR A 79 3.97 8.89 -4.93
C THR A 79 2.80 9.77 -5.33
N THR A 80 1.57 9.28 -5.24
CA THR A 80 0.37 10.07 -5.51
C THR A 80 0.22 11.22 -4.52
N LEU A 81 0.45 11.01 -3.22
CA LEU A 81 0.36 12.07 -2.21
C LEU A 81 1.41 13.15 -2.44
N THR A 82 2.65 12.74 -2.71
CA THR A 82 3.77 13.63 -3.05
C THR A 82 3.47 14.45 -4.31
N SER A 83 2.84 13.83 -5.31
CA SER A 83 2.45 14.51 -6.56
C SER A 83 1.35 15.53 -6.32
N LEU A 84 0.31 15.18 -5.54
CA LEU A 84 -0.77 16.11 -5.19
C LEU A 84 -0.25 17.30 -4.38
N ASP A 85 0.68 17.03 -3.47
CA ASP A 85 1.36 18.03 -2.66
C ASP A 85 2.22 18.97 -3.50
N PHE A 86 3.00 18.42 -4.43
CA PHE A 86 3.75 19.21 -5.42
C PHE A 86 2.84 20.11 -6.27
N LEU A 87 1.64 19.63 -6.64
CA LEU A 87 0.63 20.39 -7.38
C LEU A 87 -0.13 21.43 -6.54
N GLY A 88 0.12 21.51 -5.23
CA GLY A 88 -0.53 22.47 -4.33
C GLY A 88 -1.89 22.02 -3.78
N PHE A 89 -2.27 20.75 -3.99
CA PHE A 89 -3.48 20.15 -3.39
C PHE A 89 -3.20 19.38 -2.10
N GLY A 90 -1.95 19.39 -1.63
CA GLY A 90 -1.53 18.69 -0.43
C GLY A 90 -1.57 19.56 0.83
N LEU A 91 -0.47 19.56 1.57
CA LEU A 91 -0.37 20.24 2.85
C LEU A 91 -0.22 21.76 2.65
N PRO A 92 -0.51 22.57 3.70
CA PRO A 92 -0.33 24.01 3.62
C PRO A 92 1.10 24.40 3.23
N PRO A 93 1.29 25.50 2.46
CA PRO A 93 2.62 25.99 2.09
C PRO A 93 3.51 26.21 3.32
N GLY A 94 4.78 25.81 3.22
CA GLY A 94 5.73 25.87 4.34
C GLY A 94 5.71 24.67 5.29
N SER A 95 4.85 23.67 5.02
CA SER A 95 4.93 22.38 5.71
C SER A 95 6.13 21.55 5.23
N ALA A 96 6.73 20.75 6.12
CA ALA A 96 7.84 19.87 5.76
C ALA A 96 7.32 18.60 5.07
N SER A 97 6.92 18.72 3.81
CA SER A 97 6.36 17.65 2.99
C SER A 97 7.25 17.28 1.80
N LEU A 98 7.09 16.06 1.28
CA LEU A 98 7.90 15.55 0.17
C LEU A 98 7.65 16.31 -1.14
N GLY A 99 6.42 16.76 -1.38
CA GLY A 99 6.06 17.55 -2.56
C GLY A 99 6.58 18.98 -2.47
N GLU A 100 6.53 19.58 -1.28
CA GLU A 100 7.15 20.88 -1.01
C GLU A 100 8.66 20.85 -1.20
N LEU A 101 9.32 19.77 -0.78
CA LEU A 101 10.75 19.58 -0.98
C LEU A 101 11.13 19.58 -2.48
N LEU A 102 10.32 18.91 -3.33
CA LEU A 102 10.47 18.98 -4.79
C LEU A 102 10.18 20.37 -5.35
N ASN A 103 9.17 21.07 -4.82
CA ASN A 103 8.84 22.44 -5.22
C ASN A 103 9.99 23.40 -4.93
N GLN A 104 10.66 23.27 -3.78
CA GLN A 104 11.83 24.08 -3.44
C GLN A 104 13.02 23.84 -4.38
N GLY A 105 13.23 22.59 -4.79
CA GLY A 105 14.23 22.24 -5.80
C GLY A 105 13.91 22.86 -7.17
N LYS A 106 12.62 22.88 -7.56
CA LYS A 106 12.16 23.50 -8.81
C LYS A 106 12.23 25.04 -8.77
N SER A 107 11.88 25.66 -7.65
CA SER A 107 11.85 27.13 -7.53
C SER A 107 13.24 27.74 -7.40
N ASN A 108 14.23 26.96 -6.94
CA ASN A 108 15.60 27.42 -6.74
C ASN A 108 16.57 26.72 -7.70
N LEU A 109 16.40 26.98 -9.01
CA LEU A 109 17.29 26.41 -10.05
C LEU A 109 18.76 26.84 -9.88
N GLN A 110 18.99 27.98 -9.24
CA GLN A 110 20.30 28.47 -8.83
C GLN A 110 20.98 27.62 -7.74
N ALA A 111 20.22 26.78 -7.04
CA ALA A 111 20.68 25.94 -5.93
C ALA A 111 20.43 24.45 -6.25
N PRO A 112 21.18 23.85 -7.20
CA PRO A 112 20.94 22.49 -7.68
C PRO A 112 21.02 21.41 -6.59
N TRP A 113 21.73 21.68 -5.50
CA TRP A 113 21.79 20.78 -4.34
C TRP A 113 20.42 20.53 -3.69
N LEU A 114 19.47 21.48 -3.77
CA LEU A 114 18.11 21.30 -3.27
C LEU A 114 17.34 20.26 -4.09
N GLY A 115 17.44 20.34 -5.43
CA GLY A 115 16.83 19.34 -6.31
C GLY A 115 17.46 17.95 -6.15
N ILE A 116 18.79 17.88 -6.07
CA ILE A 116 19.51 16.60 -5.91
C ILE A 116 19.21 15.96 -4.56
N SER A 117 19.25 16.72 -3.47
CA SER A 117 18.92 16.19 -2.13
C SER A 117 17.49 15.67 -2.08
N GLY A 118 16.53 16.37 -2.70
CA GLY A 118 15.16 15.89 -2.78
C GLY A 118 14.96 14.62 -3.58
N PHE A 119 15.61 14.54 -4.74
CA PHE A 119 15.63 13.33 -5.53
C PHE A 119 16.19 12.15 -4.73
N VAL A 120 17.34 12.33 -4.07
CA VAL A 120 18.00 11.28 -3.29
C VAL A 120 17.14 10.81 -2.13
N VAL A 121 16.54 11.73 -1.37
CA VAL A 121 15.67 11.39 -0.23
C VAL A 121 14.45 10.59 -0.68
N ILE A 122 13.74 11.05 -1.73
CA ILE A 122 12.55 10.36 -2.22
C ILE A 122 12.92 8.99 -2.81
N ALA A 123 13.99 8.92 -3.61
CA ALA A 123 14.46 7.68 -4.22
C ALA A 123 14.86 6.63 -3.16
N LEU A 124 15.64 7.03 -2.15
CA LEU A 124 16.02 6.14 -1.04
C LEU A 124 14.79 5.70 -0.24
N MET A 125 13.91 6.63 0.13
CA MET A 125 12.73 6.33 0.93
C MET A 125 11.81 5.32 0.23
N LEU A 126 11.50 5.55 -1.06
CA LEU A 126 10.66 4.65 -1.84
C LEU A 126 11.35 3.29 -2.05
N SER A 127 12.67 3.27 -2.31
CA SER A 127 13.42 2.03 -2.47
C SER A 127 13.41 1.20 -1.20
N LEU A 128 13.68 1.83 -0.05
CA LEU A 128 13.63 1.16 1.26
C LEU A 128 12.23 0.63 1.55
N LEU A 129 11.18 1.39 1.25
CA LEU A 129 9.81 0.95 1.47
C LEU A 129 9.45 -0.26 0.63
N VAL A 130 9.86 -0.29 -0.65
CA VAL A 130 9.68 -1.46 -1.52
C VAL A 130 10.44 -2.66 -0.96
N PHE A 131 11.71 -2.51 -0.59
CA PHE A 131 12.50 -3.62 -0.02
C PHE A 131 11.93 -4.15 1.30
N ILE A 132 11.51 -3.28 2.21
CA ILE A 132 10.85 -3.68 3.47
C ILE A 132 9.57 -4.45 3.15
N GLY A 133 8.81 -3.98 2.16
CA GLY A 133 7.60 -4.65 1.74
C GLY A 133 7.84 -6.00 1.07
N GLU A 134 8.87 -6.14 0.25
CA GLU A 134 9.30 -7.42 -0.30
C GLU A 134 9.76 -8.38 0.81
N ALA A 135 10.55 -7.91 1.76
CA ALA A 135 10.96 -8.71 2.92
C ALA A 135 9.75 -9.15 3.77
N THR A 136 8.77 -8.27 3.94
CA THR A 136 7.52 -8.58 4.64
C THR A 136 6.74 -9.65 3.88
N ARG A 137 6.54 -9.49 2.57
CA ARG A 137 5.91 -10.48 1.70
C ARG A 137 6.63 -11.83 1.79
N ASP A 138 7.96 -11.82 1.75
CA ASP A 138 8.80 -13.00 1.84
C ASP A 138 8.64 -13.73 3.19
N ALA A 139 8.50 -12.98 4.29
CA ALA A 139 8.23 -13.56 5.61
C ALA A 139 6.84 -14.22 5.69
N PHE A 140 5.87 -13.73 4.92
CA PHE A 140 4.52 -14.30 4.83
C PHE A 140 4.37 -15.36 3.73
N ASP A 141 5.39 -15.64 2.91
CA ASP A 141 5.33 -16.70 1.91
C ASP A 141 5.55 -18.08 2.57
N PRO A 142 4.50 -18.92 2.68
CA PRO A 142 4.61 -20.21 3.37
C PRO A 142 5.47 -21.23 2.62
N ARG A 143 5.86 -20.96 1.36
CA ARG A 143 6.69 -21.88 0.56
C ARG A 143 8.14 -21.94 1.03
N LYS A 144 8.63 -20.94 1.78
CA LYS A 144 10.02 -20.91 2.27
C LYS A 144 10.25 -21.70 3.57
N VAL A 145 9.17 -22.05 4.28
CA VAL A 145 9.25 -22.76 5.57
C VAL A 145 9.49 -24.27 5.42
N PHE A 146 9.26 -24.83 4.22
CA PHE A 146 9.35 -26.27 3.96
C PHE A 146 10.59 -26.70 3.16
N ARG A 147 11.77 -26.12 3.44
CA ARG A 147 13.05 -26.65 2.94
C ARG A 147 13.79 -27.43 4.01
#